data_AF-A0A7T1MJH9-F1
#
_entry.id   AF-A0A7T1MJH9-F1
#
_cell.length_a   1.000
_cell.length_b   1.000
_cell.length_c   1.000
_cell.angle_alpha   90.00
_cell.angle_beta   90.00
_cell.angle_gamma   90.00
#
_symmetry.space_group_name_H-M   'P 1'
#
loop_
_entity.id
_entity.type
_entity.pdbx_description
1 polymer ?
#
loop_
_entity_poly.entity_id
_entity_poly.type
_entity_poly.pdbx_seq_one_letter_code
_entity_poly.pdbx_strand_id
1 'polypeptide(L)'
;MPAQLSLRIKARYMDKRAQGLRQQIAADAVGISVRSAQRIDRGELQPQGHHQQPGRTWRTRADPLADVWDSVLVPMLEQAPQLEPQTLLLHLERIHPGQEWHQRKRTL
;
A
#
# COMPACT_ATOMS: atom_id res chain seq x y z
N MET A 1 12.00 11.02 -2.82
CA MET A 1 11.20 11.50 -3.96
C MET A 1 9.73 11.50 -3.54
N PRO A 2 9.05 12.65 -3.37
CA PRO A 2 7.61 12.65 -3.11
C PRO A 2 6.87 12.04 -4.30
N ALA A 3 5.82 11.25 -4.04
CA ALA A 3 5.01 10.59 -5.07
C ALA A 3 4.37 11.65 -6.00
N GLN A 4 4.77 11.65 -7.27
CA GLN A 4 4.43 12.69 -8.26
C GLN A 4 2.91 12.92 -8.47
N LEU A 5 2.07 11.96 -8.07
CA LEU A 5 0.61 12.03 -8.18
C LEU A 5 -0.03 13.12 -7.31
N SER A 6 0.45 13.35 -6.09
CA SER A 6 -0.15 14.34 -5.16
C SER A 6 0.06 15.79 -5.64
N LEU A 7 1.24 16.07 -6.20
CA LEU A 7 1.59 17.39 -6.71
C LEU A 7 0.81 17.76 -7.98
N ARG A 8 0.55 16.79 -8.86
CA ARG A 8 -0.24 17.00 -10.10
C ARG A 8 -1.69 17.34 -9.81
N ILE A 9 -2.30 16.66 -8.84
CA ILE A 9 -3.68 16.94 -8.41
C ILE A 9 -3.75 18.34 -7.80
N LYS A 10 -2.79 18.71 -6.93
CA LYS A 10 -2.70 20.07 -6.37
C LYS A 10 -2.62 21.14 -7.46
N ALA A 11 -1.74 20.96 -8.45
CA ALA A 11 -1.58 21.92 -9.56
C ALA A 11 -2.89 22.10 -10.34
N ARG A 12 -3.52 21.01 -10.78
CA ARG A 12 -4.80 21.06 -11.49
C ARG A 12 -5.91 21.73 -10.68
N TYR A 13 -5.96 21.46 -9.37
CA TYR A 13 -6.91 22.13 -8.49
C TYR A 13 -6.64 23.64 -8.41
N MET A 14 -5.38 24.07 -8.28
CA MET A 14 -5.02 25.49 -8.26
C MET A 14 -5.32 26.18 -9.59
N ASP A 15 -5.13 25.50 -10.73
CA ASP A 15 -5.51 26.04 -12.05
C ASP A 15 -7.03 26.28 -12.13
N LYS A 16 -7.84 25.35 -11.61
CA LYS A 16 -9.30 25.51 -11.53
C LYS A 16 -9.69 26.67 -10.60
N ARG A 17 -8.98 26.84 -9.48
CA ARG A 17 -9.18 27.98 -8.58
C ARG A 17 -8.78 29.32 -9.24
N ALA A 18 -7.72 29.35 -10.02
CA ALA A 18 -7.30 30.53 -10.79
C ALA A 18 -8.30 30.89 -11.90
N GLN A 19 -9.02 29.90 -12.45
CA GLN A 19 -10.13 30.09 -13.39
C GLN A 19 -11.42 30.62 -12.73
N GLY A 20 -11.42 30.91 -11.42
CA GLY A 20 -12.56 31.46 -10.70
C GLY A 20 -13.61 30.44 -10.25
N LEU A 21 -13.33 29.13 -10.39
CA LEU A 21 -14.25 28.10 -9.91
C LEU A 21 -14.33 28.10 -8.38
N ARG A 22 -15.55 27.89 -7.87
CA ARG A 22 -15.79 27.70 -6.44
C ARG A 22 -15.06 26.45 -5.95
N GLN A 23 -14.63 26.45 -4.69
CA GLN A 23 -13.86 25.37 -4.07
C GLN A 23 -14.44 23.97 -4.32
N GLN A 24 -15.75 23.80 -4.11
CA GLN A 24 -16.45 22.52 -4.30
C GLN A 24 -16.34 22.04 -5.75
N ILE A 25 -16.65 22.91 -6.72
CA ILE A 25 -16.61 22.57 -8.15
C ILE A 25 -15.18 22.24 -8.59
N ALA A 26 -14.19 22.98 -8.10
CA ALA A 26 -12.79 22.71 -8.39
C ALA A 26 -12.32 21.39 -7.75
N ALA A 27 -12.80 21.05 -6.55
CA ALA A 27 -12.50 19.81 -5.86
C ALA A 27 -13.09 18.60 -6.60
N ASP A 28 -14.36 18.69 -6.98
CA ASP A 28 -15.07 17.65 -7.73
C ASP A 28 -14.44 17.43 -9.11
N ALA A 29 -14.08 18.51 -9.82
CA ALA A 29 -13.44 18.44 -11.13
C ALA A 29 -12.07 17.74 -11.14
N VAL A 30 -11.38 17.71 -9.99
CA VAL A 30 -10.07 17.06 -9.84
C VAL A 30 -10.17 15.75 -9.04
N GLY A 31 -11.38 15.39 -8.58
CA GLY A 31 -11.65 14.15 -7.84
C GLY A 31 -11.07 14.14 -6.42
N ILE A 32 -11.04 15.28 -5.74
CA ILE A 32 -10.60 15.39 -4.34
C ILE A 32 -11.75 15.80 -3.42
N SER A 33 -11.67 15.39 -2.16
CA SER A 33 -12.66 15.82 -1.16
C SER A 33 -12.56 17.34 -0.90
N VAL A 34 -13.69 17.95 -0.52
CA VAL A 34 -13.74 19.36 -0.09
C VAL A 34 -12.80 19.63 1.08
N ARG A 35 -12.65 18.67 2.01
CA ARG A 35 -11.69 18.78 3.12
C ARG A 35 -10.24 18.81 2.62
N SER A 36 -9.92 18.03 1.61
CA SER A 36 -8.61 18.07 0.96
C SER A 36 -8.38 19.42 0.29
N ALA A 37 -9.35 19.91 -0.50
CA ALA A 37 -9.34 21.23 -1.14
C ALA A 37 -9.11 22.37 -0.13
N GLN A 38 -9.80 22.33 1.01
CA GLN A 38 -9.63 23.29 2.10
C GLN A 38 -8.21 23.29 2.67
N ARG A 39 -7.58 22.11 2.82
CA ARG A 39 -6.17 21.99 3.24
C ARG A 39 -5.22 22.52 2.17
N ILE A 40 -5.55 22.36 0.89
CA ILE A 40 -4.78 22.95 -0.22
C ILE A 40 -4.81 24.48 -0.10
N ASP A 41 -5.99 25.06 0.07
CA ASP A 41 -6.18 26.51 0.18
C ASP A 41 -5.48 27.12 1.39
N ARG A 42 -5.48 26.40 2.53
CA ARG A 42 -4.79 26.82 3.76
C ARG A 42 -3.28 26.64 3.74
N GLY A 43 -2.72 26.07 2.67
CA GLY A 43 -1.29 25.74 2.60
C GLY A 43 -0.88 24.58 3.52
N GLU A 44 -1.83 23.88 4.15
CA GLU A 44 -1.62 22.74 5.05
C GLU A 44 -1.37 21.42 4.31
N LEU A 45 -1.26 21.48 2.97
CA LEU A 45 -0.79 20.38 2.16
C LEU A 45 0.73 20.26 2.36
N GLN A 46 1.12 19.64 3.46
CA GLN A 46 2.48 19.15 3.61
C GLN A 46 2.76 18.19 2.44
N PRO A 47 3.90 18.34 1.71
CA PRO A 47 4.29 17.42 0.63
C PRO A 47 4.59 15.97 1.12
N GLN A 48 4.29 15.71 2.38
CA GLN A 48 4.44 14.48 3.13
C GLN A 48 3.26 14.40 4.08
N GLY A 49 2.44 13.35 4.01
CA GLY A 49 1.40 13.20 5.02
C GLY A 49 0.38 12.11 4.78
N HIS A 50 0.26 11.62 3.54
CA HIS A 50 -0.67 10.51 3.25
C HIS A 50 0.06 9.26 2.75
N HIS A 51 1.22 9.42 2.12
CA HIS A 51 2.02 8.29 1.61
C HIS A 51 3.38 8.13 2.31
N GLN A 52 3.69 8.98 3.31
CA GLN A 52 4.96 8.96 4.06
C GLN A 52 4.79 9.23 5.57
N GLN A 53 3.60 9.00 6.14
CA GLN A 53 3.65 8.39 7.48
C GLN A 53 4.20 6.98 7.26
N PRO A 54 5.02 6.40 8.16
CA PRO A 54 5.34 4.98 8.06
C PRO A 54 4.01 4.27 7.85
N GLY A 55 3.82 3.67 6.67
CA GLY A 55 2.53 3.10 6.29
C GLY A 55 2.05 2.25 7.45
N ARG A 56 0.79 2.42 7.89
CA ARG A 56 0.20 1.85 9.12
C ARG A 56 1.13 0.84 9.79
N THR A 57 1.88 1.29 10.79
CA THR A 57 2.87 0.42 11.46
C THR A 57 2.21 -0.77 12.15
N TRP A 58 0.92 -0.67 12.47
CA TRP A 58 0.16 -1.78 13.00
C TRP A 58 -0.25 -2.75 11.90
N ARG A 59 0.30 -3.97 11.96
CA ARG A 59 -0.32 -5.12 11.31
C ARG A 59 -1.51 -5.55 12.16
N THR A 60 -2.70 -5.61 11.58
CA THR A 60 -3.91 -6.08 12.29
C THR A 60 -3.87 -7.57 12.60
N ARG A 61 -2.98 -8.32 11.95
CA ARG A 61 -2.77 -9.76 12.17
C ARG A 61 -1.28 -10.07 12.24
N ALA A 62 -0.91 -11.03 13.08
CA ALA A 62 0.41 -11.62 13.05
C ALA A 62 0.72 -12.18 11.65
N ASP A 63 2.00 -12.17 11.28
CA ASP A 63 2.44 -12.74 10.00
C ASP A 63 2.15 -14.25 10.01
N PRO A 64 1.33 -14.77 9.08
CA PRO A 64 1.06 -16.19 9.05
C PRO A 64 2.32 -17.02 8.77
N LEU A 65 3.34 -16.46 8.12
CA LEU A 65 4.55 -17.22 7.76
C LEU A 65 5.69 -17.04 8.76
N ALA A 66 5.51 -16.27 9.85
CA ALA A 66 6.58 -15.93 10.79
C ALA A 66 7.41 -17.16 11.25
N ASP A 67 6.73 -18.25 11.59
CA ASP A 67 7.36 -19.43 12.17
C ASP A 67 8.18 -20.25 11.15
N VAL A 68 7.85 -20.13 9.86
CA VAL A 68 8.40 -20.95 8.76
C VAL A 68 9.26 -20.16 7.77
N TRP A 69 9.25 -18.83 7.86
CA TRP A 69 9.91 -17.95 6.89
C TRP A 69 11.42 -18.19 6.86
N ASP A 70 12.10 -17.92 7.96
CA ASP A 70 13.56 -18.03 8.04
C ASP A 70 14.05 -19.49 8.10
N SER A 71 13.22 -20.38 8.67
CA SER A 71 13.59 -21.78 8.92
C SER A 71 13.36 -22.71 7.72
N VAL A 72 12.40 -22.40 6.85
CA VAL A 72 12.00 -23.28 5.73
C VAL A 72 12.04 -22.54 4.39
N LEU A 73 11.32 -21.41 4.28
CA LEU A 73 11.11 -20.76 2.98
C LEU A 73 12.37 -20.09 2.44
N VAL A 74 13.10 -19.36 3.27
CA VAL A 74 14.35 -18.69 2.88
C VAL A 74 15.38 -19.71 2.35
N PRO A 75 15.72 -20.80 3.08
CA PRO A 75 16.64 -21.81 2.56
C PRO A 75 16.19 -22.44 1.24
N MET A 76 14.90 -22.74 1.08
CA MET A 76 14.38 -23.32 -0.17
C MET A 76 14.56 -22.37 -1.35
N LEU A 77 14.25 -21.09 -1.16
CA LEU A 77 14.36 -20.06 -2.19
C LEU A 77 15.81 -19.72 -2.53
N GLU A 78 16.71 -19.74 -1.55
CA GLU A 78 18.15 -19.56 -1.77
C GLU A 78 18.75 -20.71 -2.60
N GLN A 79 18.31 -21.95 -2.34
CA GLN A 79 18.77 -23.12 -3.09
C GLN A 79 18.15 -23.21 -4.50
N ALA A 80 16.88 -22.81 -4.64
CA ALA A 80 16.16 -22.89 -5.89
C ALA A 80 15.23 -21.66 -6.05
N PRO A 81 15.75 -20.53 -6.57
CA PRO A 81 14.98 -19.29 -6.69
C PRO A 81 13.84 -19.37 -7.71
N GLN A 82 13.85 -20.36 -8.60
CA GLN A 82 12.79 -20.65 -9.56
C GLN A 82 11.62 -21.47 -8.98
N LEU A 83 11.61 -21.73 -7.67
CA LEU A 83 10.51 -22.47 -7.05
C LEU A 83 9.21 -21.68 -7.14
N GLU A 84 8.20 -22.33 -7.69
CA GLU A 84 6.85 -21.81 -7.73
C GLU A 84 6.25 -21.71 -6.31
N PRO A 85 5.47 -20.66 -6.01
CA PRO A 85 4.78 -20.52 -4.71
C PRO A 85 3.92 -21.74 -4.35
N GLN A 86 3.33 -22.40 -5.36
CA GLN A 86 2.56 -23.63 -5.17
C GLN A 86 3.42 -24.77 -4.61
N THR A 87 4.68 -24.89 -5.05
CA THR A 87 5.62 -25.90 -4.57
C THR A 87 6.01 -25.64 -3.11
N LEU A 88 6.23 -24.38 -2.75
CA LEU A 88 6.48 -23.98 -1.36
C LEU A 88 5.31 -24.34 -0.45
N LEU A 89 4.08 -24.06 -0.91
CA LEU A 89 2.87 -24.37 -0.15
C LEU A 89 2.68 -25.88 0.07
N LEU A 90 2.88 -26.69 -0.97
CA LEU A 90 2.82 -28.16 -0.85
C LEU A 90 3.90 -28.70 0.11
N HIS A 91 5.06 -28.05 0.15
CA HIS A 91 6.10 -28.41 1.11
C HIS A 91 5.67 -28.07 2.55
N LEU A 92 5.12 -26.87 2.77
CA LEU A 92 4.59 -26.44 4.08
C LEU A 92 3.49 -27.37 4.60
N GLU A 93 2.57 -27.80 3.73
CA GLU A 93 1.51 -28.76 4.06
C GLU A 93 2.07 -30.12 4.53
N ARG A 94 3.22 -30.54 3.97
CA ARG A 94 3.87 -31.81 4.34
C ARG A 94 4.56 -31.76 5.70
N ILE A 95 5.24 -30.65 6.00
CA ILE A 95 6.03 -30.50 7.23
C ILE A 95 5.18 -30.05 8.43
N HIS A 96 4.07 -29.36 8.18
CA HIS A 96 3.14 -28.89 9.21
C HIS A 96 1.71 -29.37 8.92
N PRO A 97 1.43 -30.69 9.02
CA PRO A 97 0.10 -31.22 8.84
C PRO A 97 -0.83 -30.70 9.94
N GLY A 98 -1.92 -30.03 9.56
CA GLY A 98 -2.91 -29.46 10.49
C GLY A 98 -2.94 -27.92 10.53
N GLN A 99 -2.07 -27.24 9.79
CA GLN A 99 -2.18 -25.81 9.57
C GLN A 99 -2.83 -25.52 8.21
N GLU A 100 -3.79 -24.58 8.18
CA GLU A 100 -4.56 -24.23 6.98
C GLU A 100 -3.74 -23.36 6.01
N TRP A 101 -2.74 -23.94 5.35
CA TRP A 101 -1.85 -23.26 4.41
C TRP A 101 -2.57 -22.77 3.16
N HIS A 102 -3.60 -23.47 2.71
CA HIS A 102 -4.38 -23.08 1.54
C HIS A 102 -4.95 -21.65 1.65
N GLN A 103 -5.33 -21.21 2.85
CA GLN A 103 -5.84 -19.85 3.09
C GLN A 103 -4.76 -18.77 2.99
N ARG A 104 -3.48 -19.17 3.05
CA ARG A 104 -2.29 -18.31 3.07
C ARG A 104 -1.63 -18.16 1.71
N LYS A 105 -2.17 -18.76 0.65
CA LYS A 105 -1.69 -18.68 -0.75
C LYS A 105 -1.41 -17.26 -1.25
N ARG A 106 -2.16 -16.25 -0.77
CA ARG A 106 -1.97 -14.84 -1.16
C ARG A 106 -0.76 -14.17 -0.50
N THR A 107 -0.07 -14.87 0.40
CA THR A 107 1.08 -14.37 1.17
C THR A 107 2.41 -14.89 0.64
N LEU A 108 2.41 -16.03 -0.07
CA LEU A 108 3.55 -16.60 -0.78
C LEU A 108 3.66 -15.97 -2.17
#